data_AF-A0A837ADK0-F1
#
_entry.id   AF-A0A837ADK0-F1
#
_cell.length_a   1.000
_cell.length_b   1.000
_cell.length_c   1.000
_cell.angle_alpha   90.00
_cell.angle_beta   90.00
_cell.angle_gamma   90.00
#
_symmetry.space_group_name_H-M   'P 1'
#
loop_
_entity.id
_entity.type
_entity.pdbx_description
1 polymer ?
#
loop_
_entity_poly.entity_id
_entity_poly.type
_entity_poly.pdbx_seq_one_letter_code
_entity_poly.pdbx_strand_id
1 'polypeptide(L)'
;MEDFQKIIDDFKRADHEYTLSVKNLKRAQKRKEKAEKEFFAFREKVDGMKSRLDILEDALDVMRDVQGYTVPDLFNPDFLRKHTSYDDCEEFFTNSGISPDQLVNFKKYPEIVNRAAKEMTDFDNFDDFLKEAILEYNLKNYGIVDIPDFIRDGTDIKTK
;
A
#
# COMPACT_ATOMS: atom_id res chain seq x y z
N MET A 1 -31.55 -66.50 -1.20
CA MET A 1 -30.74 -66.13 -2.38
C MET A 1 -30.84 -64.63 -2.66
N GLU A 2 -32.05 -64.03 -2.66
CA GLU A 2 -32.25 -62.59 -2.87
C GLU A 2 -31.56 -61.69 -1.81
N ASP A 3 -31.60 -62.04 -0.54
CA ASP A 3 -30.93 -61.27 0.52
C ASP A 3 -29.40 -61.24 0.38
N PHE A 4 -28.81 -62.33 -0.10
CA PHE A 4 -27.37 -62.42 -0.36
C PHE A 4 -26.95 -61.52 -1.54
N GLN A 5 -27.77 -61.48 -2.60
CA GLN A 5 -27.52 -60.63 -3.75
C GLN A 5 -27.60 -59.15 -3.38
N LYS A 6 -28.59 -58.78 -2.55
CA LYS A 6 -28.74 -57.42 -2.04
C LYS A 6 -27.52 -56.96 -1.23
N ILE A 7 -26.99 -57.83 -0.35
CA ILE A 7 -25.77 -57.54 0.43
C ILE A 7 -24.56 -57.31 -0.49
N ILE A 8 -24.41 -58.10 -1.55
CA ILE A 8 -23.32 -57.95 -2.53
C ILE A 8 -23.45 -56.60 -3.28
N ASP A 9 -24.66 -56.20 -3.65
CA ASP A 9 -24.89 -54.95 -4.37
C ASP A 9 -24.73 -53.71 -3.46
N ASP A 10 -25.09 -53.84 -2.17
CA ASP A 10 -24.83 -52.82 -1.16
C ASP A 10 -23.33 -52.65 -0.91
N PHE A 11 -22.57 -53.76 -0.83
CA PHE A 11 -21.12 -53.74 -0.69
C PHE A 11 -20.44 -53.06 -1.89
N LYS A 12 -20.85 -53.38 -3.13
CA LYS A 12 -20.30 -52.75 -4.34
C LYS A 12 -20.58 -51.24 -4.38
N ARG A 13 -21.74 -50.80 -3.92
CA ARG A 13 -22.07 -49.36 -3.83
C ARG A 13 -21.19 -48.67 -2.79
N ALA A 14 -21.05 -49.25 -1.60
CA ALA A 14 -20.19 -48.71 -0.56
C ALA A 14 -18.71 -48.62 -1.00
N ASP A 15 -18.19 -49.64 -1.67
CA ASP A 15 -16.83 -49.65 -2.22
C ASP A 15 -16.62 -48.58 -3.31
N HIS A 16 -17.63 -48.39 -4.17
CA HIS A 16 -17.62 -47.35 -5.19
C HIS A 16 -17.61 -45.95 -4.57
N GLU A 17 -18.47 -45.69 -3.59
CA GLU A 17 -18.54 -44.42 -2.86
C GLU A 17 -17.25 -44.16 -2.08
N TYR A 18 -16.70 -45.17 -1.41
CA TYR A 18 -15.40 -45.10 -0.74
C TYR A 18 -14.30 -44.70 -1.73
N THR A 19 -14.24 -45.35 -2.89
CA THR A 19 -13.26 -45.04 -3.96
C THR A 19 -13.40 -43.60 -4.48
N LEU A 20 -14.63 -43.13 -4.67
CA LEU A 20 -14.90 -41.74 -5.07
C LEU A 20 -14.46 -40.74 -4.00
N SER A 21 -14.72 -41.03 -2.73
CA SER A 21 -14.32 -40.18 -1.60
C SER A 21 -12.79 -40.01 -1.54
N VAL A 22 -12.03 -41.10 -1.74
CA VAL A 22 -10.56 -41.08 -1.78
C VAL A 22 -10.06 -40.25 -2.97
N LYS A 23 -10.68 -40.38 -4.14
CA LYS A 23 -10.33 -39.55 -5.31
C LYS A 23 -10.61 -38.07 -5.07
N ASN A 24 -11.73 -37.74 -4.44
CA ASN A 24 -12.09 -36.36 -4.11
C ASN A 24 -11.15 -35.76 -3.07
N LEU A 25 -10.77 -36.52 -2.05
CA LEU A 25 -9.77 -36.10 -1.05
C LEU A 25 -8.42 -35.81 -1.70
N LYS A 26 -7.93 -36.68 -2.59
CA LYS A 26 -6.68 -36.43 -3.35
C LYS A 26 -6.77 -35.16 -4.21
N ARG A 27 -7.92 -34.90 -4.83
CA ARG A 27 -8.14 -33.67 -5.61
C ARG A 27 -8.15 -32.44 -4.71
N ALA A 28 -8.78 -32.52 -3.54
CA ALA A 28 -8.81 -31.43 -2.57
C ALA A 28 -7.39 -31.12 -2.03
N GLN A 29 -6.59 -32.15 -1.74
CA GLN A 29 -5.19 -31.99 -1.34
C GLN A 29 -4.37 -31.25 -2.42
N LYS A 30 -4.50 -31.63 -3.70
CA LYS A 30 -3.83 -30.93 -4.80
C LYS A 30 -4.27 -29.46 -4.92
N ARG A 31 -5.55 -29.16 -4.71
CA ARG A 31 -6.04 -27.77 -4.71
C ARG A 31 -5.46 -26.98 -3.55
N LYS A 32 -5.36 -27.59 -2.38
CA LYS A 32 -4.74 -26.99 -1.19
C LYS A 32 -3.27 -26.67 -1.44
N GLU A 33 -2.47 -27.62 -1.94
CA GLU A 33 -1.06 -27.39 -2.27
C GLU A 33 -0.87 -26.26 -3.29
N LYS A 34 -1.76 -26.18 -4.29
CA LYS A 34 -1.74 -25.09 -5.28
C LYS A 34 -2.02 -23.73 -4.62
N ALA A 35 -3.05 -23.66 -3.78
CA ALA A 35 -3.40 -22.44 -3.04
C ALA A 35 -2.27 -22.03 -2.07
N GLU A 36 -1.61 -22.98 -1.40
CA GLU A 36 -0.45 -22.69 -0.54
C GLU A 36 0.71 -22.10 -1.36
N LYS A 37 1.03 -22.66 -2.53
CA LYS A 37 2.06 -22.09 -3.41
C LYS A 37 1.73 -20.68 -3.88
N GLU A 38 0.48 -20.45 -4.28
CA GLU A 38 0.02 -19.11 -4.68
C GLU A 38 0.08 -18.12 -3.52
N PHE A 39 -0.29 -18.55 -2.30
CA PHE A 39 -0.19 -17.73 -1.10
C PHE A 39 1.26 -17.38 -0.74
N PHE A 40 2.19 -18.33 -0.82
CA PHE A 40 3.62 -18.07 -0.58
C PHE A 40 4.20 -17.11 -1.62
N ALA A 41 3.88 -17.29 -2.91
CA ALA A 41 4.32 -16.37 -3.96
C ALA A 41 3.73 -14.96 -3.78
N PHE A 42 2.50 -14.86 -3.31
CA PHE A 42 1.89 -13.57 -2.97
C PHE A 42 2.59 -12.92 -1.77
N ARG A 43 2.89 -13.70 -0.73
CA ARG A 43 3.63 -13.22 0.44
C ARG A 43 5.01 -12.69 0.08
N GLU A 44 5.78 -13.40 -0.76
CA GLU A 44 7.08 -12.92 -1.24
C GLU A 44 6.99 -11.59 -2.01
N LYS A 45 5.92 -11.40 -2.81
CA LYS A 45 5.68 -10.12 -3.48
C LYS A 45 5.37 -9.00 -2.49
N VAL A 46 4.55 -9.26 -1.47
CA VAL A 46 4.23 -8.29 -0.42
C VAL A 46 5.48 -7.93 0.40
N ASP A 47 6.28 -8.92 0.79
CA ASP A 47 7.54 -8.69 1.50
C ASP A 47 8.53 -7.89 0.63
N GLY A 48 8.60 -8.18 -0.68
CA GLY A 48 9.38 -7.42 -1.65
C GLY A 48 8.90 -5.97 -1.81
N MET A 49 7.60 -5.73 -1.84
CA MET A 49 7.03 -4.37 -1.87
C MET A 49 7.36 -3.60 -0.59
N LYS A 50 7.22 -4.23 0.58
CA LYS A 50 7.56 -3.62 1.86
C LYS A 50 9.03 -3.20 1.91
N SER A 51 9.94 -4.07 1.46
CA SER A 51 11.37 -3.73 1.41
C SER A 51 11.69 -2.54 0.49
N ARG A 52 10.93 -2.34 -0.59
CA ARG A 52 11.10 -1.19 -1.49
C ARG A 52 10.56 0.10 -0.89
N LEU A 53 9.44 0.02 -0.16
CA LEU A 53 8.89 1.13 0.60
C LEU A 53 9.84 1.58 1.70
N ASP A 54 10.40 0.62 2.46
CA ASP A 54 11.38 0.91 3.52
C ASP A 54 12.63 1.60 2.93
N ILE A 55 13.14 1.16 1.78
CA ILE A 55 14.29 1.79 1.10
C ILE A 55 13.95 3.21 0.61
N LEU A 56 12.74 3.43 0.11
CA LEU A 56 12.27 4.76 -0.32
C LEU A 56 12.11 5.69 0.88
N GLU A 57 11.55 5.20 1.97
CA GLU A 57 11.39 5.93 3.22
C GLU A 57 12.76 6.32 3.82
N ASP A 58 13.70 5.38 3.90
CA ASP A 58 15.07 5.62 4.33
C ASP A 58 15.78 6.64 3.41
N ALA A 59 15.60 6.53 2.09
CA ALA A 59 16.17 7.46 1.13
C ALA A 59 15.57 8.87 1.29
N LEU A 60 14.26 8.97 1.53
CA LEU A 60 13.57 10.24 1.78
C LEU A 60 13.99 10.85 3.13
N ASP A 61 14.17 10.05 4.17
CA ASP A 61 14.66 10.51 5.48
C ASP A 61 16.12 10.98 5.40
N VAL A 62 16.98 10.24 4.70
CA VAL A 62 18.37 10.67 4.44
C VAL A 62 18.39 11.93 3.59
N MET A 63 17.53 12.03 2.58
CA MET A 63 17.39 13.25 1.79
C MET A 63 16.88 14.41 2.65
N ARG A 64 15.93 14.17 3.58
CA ARG A 64 15.35 15.16 4.52
C ARG A 64 16.44 15.91 5.29
N ASP A 65 17.46 15.20 5.73
CA ASP A 65 18.54 15.75 6.56
C ASP A 65 19.70 16.36 5.73
N VAL A 66 19.77 16.12 4.41
CA VAL A 66 20.92 16.47 3.55
C VAL A 66 20.71 17.72 2.69
N GLN A 67 19.50 18.23 2.51
CA GLN A 67 19.24 19.29 1.52
C GLN A 67 18.70 20.60 2.08
N GLY A 68 19.24 21.70 1.53
CA GLY A 68 18.85 23.09 1.81
C GLY A 68 17.66 23.58 0.98
N TYR A 69 16.57 22.83 0.98
CA TYR A 69 15.28 23.33 0.45
C TYR A 69 14.58 24.20 1.49
N THR A 70 13.84 25.20 1.01
CA THR A 70 12.98 26.03 1.83
C THR A 70 11.54 25.50 1.81
N VAL A 71 10.73 25.87 2.81
CA VAL A 71 9.30 25.51 2.87
C VAL A 71 8.57 25.93 1.57
N PRO A 72 8.78 27.14 1.01
CA PRO A 72 8.23 27.52 -0.29
C PRO A 72 8.69 26.67 -1.49
N ASP A 73 9.88 26.08 -1.44
CA ASP A 73 10.38 25.21 -2.51
C ASP A 73 9.61 23.88 -2.56
N LEU A 74 9.36 23.31 -1.39
CA LEU A 74 8.62 22.06 -1.21
C LEU A 74 7.12 22.27 -1.49
N PHE A 75 6.52 23.27 -0.85
CA PHE A 75 5.10 23.59 -0.97
C PHE A 75 4.86 24.67 -2.03
N ASN A 76 5.41 24.46 -3.22
CA ASN A 76 5.22 25.37 -4.34
C ASN A 76 3.79 25.28 -4.91
N PRO A 77 3.35 26.26 -5.71
CA PRO A 77 1.98 26.29 -6.25
C PRO A 77 1.60 25.05 -7.08
N ASP A 78 2.56 24.43 -7.78
CA ASP A 78 2.31 23.23 -8.59
C ASP A 78 1.97 22.04 -7.69
N PHE A 79 2.70 21.88 -6.58
CA PHE A 79 2.44 20.82 -5.60
C PHE A 79 1.14 21.06 -4.85
N LEU A 80 0.92 22.28 -4.34
CA LEU A 80 -0.27 22.62 -3.56
C LEU A 80 -1.56 22.47 -4.37
N ARG A 81 -1.59 22.87 -5.64
CA ARG A 81 -2.78 22.71 -6.50
C ARG A 81 -3.12 21.25 -6.80
N LYS A 82 -2.13 20.36 -6.78
CA LYS A 82 -2.36 18.93 -7.05
C LYS A 82 -3.00 18.21 -5.86
N HIS A 83 -2.63 18.62 -4.65
CA HIS A 83 -2.92 17.86 -3.42
C HIS A 83 -3.76 18.63 -2.40
N THR A 84 -4.08 19.89 -2.68
CA THR A 84 -4.84 20.80 -1.81
C THR A 84 -5.71 21.73 -2.64
N SER A 85 -6.59 22.48 -1.97
CA SER A 85 -7.38 23.55 -2.62
C SER A 85 -6.64 24.88 -2.74
N TYR A 86 -5.39 24.95 -2.27
CA TYR A 86 -4.59 26.17 -2.18
C TYR A 86 -3.52 26.19 -3.28
N ASP A 87 -3.10 27.38 -3.66
CA ASP A 87 -1.97 27.59 -4.58
C ASP A 87 -0.88 28.50 -4.01
N ASP A 88 -1.07 28.98 -2.79
CA ASP A 88 -0.11 29.77 -2.05
C ASP A 88 0.26 29.08 -0.72
N CYS A 89 1.57 29.02 -0.48
CA CYS A 89 2.15 28.37 0.69
C CYS A 89 1.79 29.11 1.99
N GLU A 90 1.82 30.44 1.99
CA GLU A 90 1.51 31.23 3.19
C GLU A 90 0.02 31.12 3.53
N GLU A 91 -0.86 31.13 2.53
CA GLU A 91 -2.29 30.93 2.69
C GLU A 91 -2.60 29.53 3.24
N PHE A 92 -1.97 28.48 2.69
CA PHE A 92 -2.12 27.12 3.19
C PHE A 92 -1.75 27.03 4.68
N PHE A 93 -0.56 27.49 5.07
CA PHE A 93 -0.12 27.40 6.46
C PHE A 93 -0.94 28.28 7.40
N THR A 94 -1.33 29.48 6.97
CA THR A 94 -2.20 30.38 7.76
C THR A 94 -3.56 29.71 8.04
N ASN A 95 -4.18 29.11 7.03
CA ASN A 95 -5.48 28.45 7.17
C ASN A 95 -5.38 27.11 7.91
N SER A 96 -4.24 26.42 7.86
CA SER A 96 -4.01 25.17 8.60
C SER A 96 -3.91 25.37 10.11
N GLY A 97 -3.68 26.60 10.56
CA GLY A 97 -3.39 26.88 11.96
C GLY A 97 -2.07 26.27 12.46
N ILE A 98 -1.20 25.81 11.55
CA ILE A 98 0.16 25.37 11.87
C ILE A 98 1.06 26.59 11.98
N SER A 99 1.66 26.82 13.14
CA SER A 99 2.68 27.84 13.29
C SER A 99 4.03 27.39 12.71
N PRO A 100 4.92 28.32 12.34
CA PRO A 100 6.26 27.97 11.86
C PRO A 100 7.05 27.07 12.84
N ASP A 101 6.92 27.31 14.15
CA ASP A 101 7.55 26.48 15.18
C ASP A 101 7.00 25.05 15.21
N GLN A 102 5.70 24.88 14.97
CA GLN A 102 5.05 23.57 14.89
C GLN A 102 5.43 22.84 13.61
N LEU A 103 5.68 23.55 12.52
CA LEU A 103 6.18 22.96 11.28
C LEU A 103 7.62 22.42 11.46
N VAL A 104 8.50 23.23 12.04
CA VAL A 104 9.90 22.83 12.31
C VAL A 104 9.97 21.69 13.33
N ASN A 105 9.03 21.64 14.26
CA ASN A 105 8.94 20.59 15.28
C ASN A 105 7.72 19.69 15.09
N PHE A 106 7.32 19.35 13.87
CA PHE A 106 6.06 18.64 13.61
C PHE A 106 5.95 17.31 14.37
N LYS A 107 7.09 16.61 14.57
CA LYS A 107 7.17 15.39 15.39
C LYS A 107 6.78 15.59 16.87
N LYS A 108 6.87 16.81 17.41
CA LYS A 108 6.41 17.17 18.77
C LYS A 108 4.94 17.53 18.82
N TYR A 109 4.32 17.88 17.69
CA TYR A 109 2.92 18.30 17.59
C TYR A 109 2.13 17.49 16.56
N PRO A 110 2.20 16.14 16.58
CA PRO A 110 1.68 15.29 15.51
C PRO A 110 0.17 15.44 15.31
N GLU A 111 -0.61 15.67 16.37
CA GLU A 111 -2.07 15.77 16.24
C GLU A 111 -2.51 16.99 15.43
N ILE A 112 -1.86 18.15 15.63
CA ILE A 112 -2.25 19.40 14.97
C ILE A 112 -1.89 19.32 13.49
N VAL A 113 -0.67 18.88 13.18
CA VAL A 113 -0.19 18.78 11.80
C VAL A 113 -0.91 17.67 11.02
N ASN A 114 -1.18 16.52 11.64
CA ASN A 114 -1.92 15.43 10.98
C ASN A 114 -3.39 15.79 10.76
N ARG A 115 -4.00 16.56 11.67
CA ARG A 115 -5.36 17.08 11.44
C ARG A 115 -5.39 17.98 10.21
N ALA A 116 -4.46 18.93 10.11
CA ALA A 116 -4.39 19.80 8.94
C ALA A 116 -4.16 19.02 7.63
N ALA A 117 -3.29 18.00 7.64
CA ALA A 117 -3.12 17.12 6.48
C ALA A 117 -4.46 16.47 6.08
N LYS A 118 -5.15 15.81 7.01
CA LYS A 118 -6.44 15.16 6.73
C LYS A 118 -7.55 16.09 6.28
N GLU A 119 -7.58 17.31 6.81
CA GLU A 119 -8.68 18.25 6.56
C GLU A 119 -8.46 19.10 5.31
N MET A 120 -7.21 19.29 4.89
CA MET A 120 -6.85 20.28 3.85
C MET A 120 -6.09 19.70 2.67
N THR A 121 -5.65 18.44 2.76
CA THR A 121 -4.89 17.76 1.71
C THR A 121 -5.47 16.37 1.44
N ASP A 122 -5.00 15.72 0.37
CA ASP A 122 -5.38 14.35 0.03
C ASP A 122 -4.65 13.27 0.87
N PHE A 123 -3.92 13.65 1.92
CA PHE A 123 -3.08 12.76 2.72
C PHE A 123 -3.60 12.50 4.14
N ASP A 124 -3.40 11.27 4.62
CA ASP A 124 -3.85 10.85 5.95
C ASP A 124 -3.01 11.43 7.11
N ASN A 125 -1.78 11.87 6.86
CA ASN A 125 -0.92 12.47 7.87
C ASN A 125 0.10 13.43 7.24
N PHE A 126 0.70 14.26 8.09
CA PHE A 126 1.61 15.31 7.64
C PHE A 126 2.97 14.78 7.17
N ASP A 127 3.39 13.62 7.69
CA ASP A 127 4.66 13.00 7.31
C ASP A 127 4.61 12.50 5.86
N ASP A 128 3.51 11.86 5.46
CA ASP A 128 3.26 11.44 4.07
C ASP A 128 3.18 12.64 3.13
N PHE A 129 2.47 13.69 3.53
CA PHE A 129 2.37 14.94 2.78
C PHE A 129 3.74 15.59 2.55
N LEU A 130 4.58 15.64 3.59
CA LEU A 130 5.94 16.19 3.51
C LEU A 130 6.87 15.31 2.66
N LYS A 131 6.77 13.98 2.79
CA LYS A 131 7.52 13.01 1.99
C LYS A 131 7.22 13.18 0.49
N GLU A 132 5.96 13.30 0.11
CA GLU A 132 5.57 13.52 -1.29
C GLU A 132 6.10 14.88 -1.80
N ALA A 133 6.03 15.94 -0.98
CA ALA A 133 6.57 17.25 -1.36
C ALA A 133 8.08 17.20 -1.65
N ILE A 134 8.84 16.51 -0.80
CA ILE A 134 10.28 16.29 -0.98
C ILE A 134 10.55 15.45 -2.22
N LEU A 135 9.74 14.42 -2.46
CA LEU A 135 9.87 13.55 -3.62
C LEU A 135 9.61 14.33 -4.93
N GLU A 136 8.50 15.06 -5.03
CA GLU A 136 8.18 15.88 -6.20
C GLU A 136 9.27 16.93 -6.47
N TYR A 137 9.74 17.62 -5.42
CA TYR A 137 10.82 18.60 -5.54
C TYR A 137 12.11 17.98 -6.10
N ASN A 138 12.53 16.85 -5.53
CA ASN A 138 13.75 16.17 -5.99
C ASN A 138 13.60 15.64 -7.41
N LEU A 139 12.48 15.01 -7.76
CA LEU A 139 12.23 14.50 -9.10
C LEU A 139 12.22 15.62 -10.15
N LYS A 140 11.64 16.78 -9.82
CA LYS A 140 11.66 17.98 -10.67
C LYS A 140 13.10 18.47 -10.90
N ASN A 141 13.96 18.46 -9.88
CA ASN A 141 15.38 18.81 -10.01
C ASN A 141 16.16 17.84 -10.92
N TYR A 142 15.72 16.59 -11.05
CA TYR A 142 16.27 15.60 -11.98
C TYR A 142 15.58 15.59 -13.36
N GLY A 143 14.66 16.54 -13.63
CA GLY A 143 13.96 16.66 -14.91
C GLY A 143 12.83 15.65 -15.13
N ILE A 144 12.36 15.01 -14.07
CA ILE A 144 11.22 14.07 -14.09
C ILE A 144 9.98 14.84 -13.65
N VAL A 145 9.09 15.14 -14.61
CA VAL A 145 7.93 16.03 -14.42
C VAL A 145 6.69 15.28 -13.94
N ASP A 146 6.56 14.01 -14.32
CA ASP A 146 5.47 13.13 -13.89
C ASP A 146 6.03 12.05 -12.98
N ILE A 147 5.52 11.97 -11.75
CA ILE A 147 5.78 10.83 -10.88
C ILE A 147 5.15 9.61 -11.56
N PRO A 148 5.94 8.59 -11.93
CA PRO A 148 5.38 7.40 -12.53
C PRO A 148 4.39 6.75 -11.58
N ASP A 149 3.24 6.29 -12.11
CA ASP A 149 2.15 5.71 -11.31
C ASP A 149 2.61 4.58 -10.37
N PHE A 150 3.70 3.86 -10.70
CA PHE A 150 4.26 2.81 -9.84
C PHE A 150 4.86 3.30 -8.51
N ILE A 151 5.09 4.61 -8.38
CA ILE A 151 5.58 5.26 -7.16
C ILE A 151 4.40 5.76 -6.29
N ARG A 152 3.29 6.20 -6.90
CA ARG A 152 2.10 6.75 -6.21
C ARG A 152 1.08 5.68 -5.83
N ASP A 153 0.73 4.83 -6.79
CA ASP A 153 -0.08 3.66 -6.52
C ASP A 153 0.88 2.58 -6.04
N GLY A 154 0.99 2.37 -4.73
CA GLY A 154 1.48 1.10 -4.24
C GLY A 154 0.71 0.01 -4.98
N THR A 155 1.37 -0.67 -5.92
CA THR A 155 0.75 -1.23 -7.15
C THR A 155 -0.68 -1.74 -6.94
N ASP A 156 -1.67 -0.92 -7.29
CA ASP A 156 -3.07 -1.28 -7.21
C ASP A 156 -3.41 -2.14 -8.43
N ILE A 157 -2.94 -3.40 -8.40
CA ILE A 157 -3.28 -4.39 -9.43
C ILE A 157 -4.74 -4.78 -9.20
N LYS A 158 -5.65 -3.99 -9.77
CA LYS A 158 -7.05 -4.38 -9.96
C LYS A 158 -7.07 -5.64 -10.83
N THR A 159 -7.20 -6.78 -10.17
CA THR A 159 -7.44 -8.07 -10.81
C THR A 159 -8.89 -8.09 -11.28
N LYS A 160 -9.08 -8.09 -12.61
CA LYS A 160 -10.32 -8.50 -13.26
C LYS A 160 -10.43 -10.02 -13.28
#